data_AF-A0A3M2CHZ1-F1
#
_entry.id   AF-A0A3M2CHZ1-F1
#
_cell.length_a   1.000
_cell.length_b   1.000
_cell.length_c   1.000
_cell.angle_alpha   90.00
_cell.angle_beta   90.00
_cell.angle_gamma   90.00
#
_symmetry.space_group_name_H-M   'P 1'
#
loop_
_entity.id
_entity.type
_entity.pdbx_description
1 polymer ?
#
loop_
_entity_poly.entity_id
_entity_poly.type
_entity_poly.pdbx_seq_one_letter_code
_entity_poly.pdbx_strand_id
1 'polypeptide(L)'
;MEFEFKQPLLTLKPVAGHFDSLEWRDGTLRGHGWLFALGKRPESATLFVNGQAVGVVRPESRPDVEEACRWANDSQPLGFRFELSNAALAPKRVDVVAISNKRPIGRLSSYVLQPQDRELPLPPSALAERVSGVSGEHFLVQGLKMFTDLTDVFLRYGIPTTGQLLDWGCGCGRVARYFLSRLPAFRLTGCDIDPEAIEWCGENLPGGVFLKVKLSPPTPFEDNTFQVILACSVLTHLDREAQAAWLAEIQRLLAPGGYFLASTNAEFAYRLKHPDVRPTGWRRWLERVVGTSRAPGLLRDIDDSMPDPNMRWFVPETVYRMVFQPKRYTVQLCSRYLRVVAYVPCGLDGFQDLIVCQKPKTGV
;
A
#
# COMPACT_ATOMS: atom_id res chain seq x y z
N MET A 1 5.04 -11.39 -18.12
CA MET A 1 6.16 -11.22 -17.18
C MET A 1 6.07 -12.37 -16.21
N GLU A 2 6.96 -13.37 -16.32
CA GLU A 2 7.05 -14.38 -15.26
C GLU A 2 7.66 -13.70 -14.03
N PHE A 3 7.06 -13.93 -12.87
CA PHE A 3 7.58 -13.44 -11.59
C PHE A 3 8.84 -14.23 -11.20
N GLU A 4 9.92 -14.05 -11.96
CA GLU A 4 11.19 -14.78 -11.83
C GLU A 4 12.09 -14.23 -10.70
N PHE A 5 11.51 -13.66 -9.63
CA PHE A 5 12.32 -13.20 -8.51
C PHE A 5 12.45 -14.31 -7.48
N LYS A 6 13.70 -14.62 -7.12
CA LYS A 6 14.03 -15.70 -6.18
C LYS A 6 13.14 -15.61 -4.93
N GLN A 7 12.35 -16.66 -4.69
CA GLN A 7 11.43 -16.79 -3.56
C GLN A 7 12.03 -16.55 -2.15
N PRO A 8 13.34 -16.74 -1.86
CA PRO A 8 13.87 -16.53 -0.52
C PRO A 8 13.64 -15.13 0.05
N LEU A 9 13.75 -14.07 -0.77
CA LEU A 9 13.52 -12.70 -0.27
C LEU A 9 12.05 -12.43 0.05
N LEU A 10 11.13 -13.12 -0.63
CA LEU A 10 9.70 -13.04 -0.33
C LEU A 10 9.32 -13.66 1.01
N THR A 11 10.21 -14.40 1.68
CA THR A 11 9.97 -14.84 3.07
C THR A 11 10.18 -13.71 4.09
N LEU A 12 10.96 -12.69 3.73
CA LEU A 12 11.22 -11.54 4.60
C LEU A 12 10.01 -10.60 4.61
N LYS A 13 9.62 -10.15 5.80
CA LYS A 13 8.52 -9.19 5.95
C LYS A 13 8.92 -7.82 5.37
N PRO A 14 7.97 -7.10 4.77
CA PRO A 14 8.21 -5.70 4.45
C PRO A 14 8.49 -4.92 5.74
N VAL A 15 9.29 -3.87 5.61
CA VAL A 15 9.51 -2.88 6.67
C VAL A 15 8.92 -1.55 6.24
N ALA A 16 8.71 -0.66 7.21
CA ALA A 16 8.39 0.71 6.85
C ALA A 16 9.59 1.34 6.12
N GLY A 17 9.32 2.27 5.23
CA GLY A 17 10.40 2.94 4.50
C GLY A 17 9.97 3.48 3.15
N HIS A 18 10.87 4.23 2.54
CA HIS A 18 10.66 4.88 1.27
C HIS A 18 11.97 4.97 0.49
N PHE A 19 11.88 4.86 -0.84
CA PHE A 19 12.96 5.25 -1.73
C PHE A 19 12.70 6.70 -2.14
N ASP A 20 13.48 7.65 -1.61
CA ASP A 20 13.37 9.06 -2.03
C ASP A 20 13.84 9.23 -3.48
N SER A 21 14.75 8.36 -3.95
CA SER A 21 14.96 8.14 -5.37
C SER A 21 15.37 6.70 -5.68
N LEU A 22 14.99 6.23 -6.86
CA LEU A 22 15.41 4.95 -7.41
C LEU A 22 15.42 5.03 -8.94
N GLU A 23 16.61 5.11 -9.53
CA GLU A 23 16.78 5.41 -10.94
C GLU A 23 17.80 4.48 -11.59
N TRP A 24 17.47 4.02 -12.80
CA TRP A 24 18.41 3.35 -13.70
C TRP A 24 18.62 4.23 -14.92
N ARG A 25 19.83 4.80 -15.04
CA ARG A 25 20.17 5.72 -16.13
C ARG A 25 21.64 5.58 -16.50
N ASP A 26 21.93 5.60 -17.81
CA ASP A 26 23.29 5.58 -18.34
C ASP A 26 24.15 4.43 -17.78
N GLY A 27 23.56 3.23 -17.65
CA GLY A 27 24.24 2.04 -17.14
C GLY A 27 24.53 2.06 -15.63
N THR A 28 23.96 3.02 -14.89
CA THR A 28 24.17 3.17 -13.44
C THR A 28 22.84 3.15 -12.68
N LEU A 29 22.76 2.28 -11.67
CA LEU A 29 21.65 2.20 -10.74
C LEU A 29 21.97 3.08 -9.54
N ARG A 30 21.15 4.11 -9.29
CA ARG A 30 21.26 4.99 -8.14
C ARG A 30 20.00 4.91 -7.31
N GLY A 31 20.16 4.96 -6.01
CA GLY A 31 19.02 5.10 -5.13
C GLY A 31 19.44 5.51 -3.74
N HIS A 32 18.53 6.20 -3.08
CA HIS A 32 18.64 6.51 -1.66
C HIS A 32 17.26 6.54 -1.04
N GLY A 33 17.23 6.37 0.26
CA GLY A 33 15.99 6.11 0.97
C GLY A 33 16.23 5.92 2.45
N TRP A 34 15.20 5.43 3.10
CA TRP A 34 15.26 5.02 4.48
C TRP A 34 14.38 3.80 4.72
N LEU A 35 14.71 3.04 5.75
CA LEU A 35 13.90 1.93 6.21
C LEU A 35 13.81 1.93 7.73
N PHE A 36 12.73 1.37 8.26
CA PHE A 36 12.43 1.33 9.68
C PHE A 36 11.75 0.00 10.02
N ALA A 37 12.40 -0.80 10.86
CA ALA A 37 11.88 -2.07 11.33
C ALA A 37 11.30 -1.92 12.73
N LEU A 38 9.97 -1.99 12.87
CA LEU A 38 9.31 -1.81 14.17
C LEU A 38 9.80 -2.84 15.21
N GLY A 39 10.27 -2.36 16.35
CA GLY A 39 10.80 -3.16 17.46
C GLY A 39 12.21 -3.71 17.24
N LYS A 40 12.92 -3.27 16.19
CA LYS A 40 14.27 -3.74 15.87
C LYS A 40 15.13 -2.58 15.37
N ARG A 41 16.43 -2.63 15.67
CA ARG A 41 17.40 -1.65 15.16
C ARG A 41 18.21 -2.22 14.00
N PRO A 42 18.01 -1.77 12.75
CA PRO A 42 18.91 -2.11 11.66
C PRO A 42 20.33 -1.55 11.92
N GLU A 43 21.35 -2.39 11.80
CA GLU A 43 22.77 -2.04 11.91
C GLU A 43 23.39 -1.76 10.54
N SER A 44 22.88 -2.44 9.51
CA SER A 44 23.27 -2.27 8.12
C SER A 44 22.12 -2.72 7.21
N ALA A 45 22.28 -2.50 5.90
CA ALA A 45 21.39 -3.10 4.91
C ALA A 45 22.17 -3.62 3.70
N THR A 46 21.67 -4.71 3.12
CA THR A 46 22.24 -5.32 1.92
C THR A 46 21.34 -5.02 0.72
N LEU A 47 21.93 -4.51 -0.34
CA LEU A 47 21.28 -4.30 -1.62
C LEU A 47 21.21 -5.62 -2.39
N PHE A 48 20.03 -5.91 -2.90
CA PHE A 48 19.79 -6.96 -3.88
C PHE A 48 19.23 -6.34 -5.16
N VAL A 49 19.74 -6.79 -6.29
CA VAL A 49 19.24 -6.43 -7.62
C VAL A 49 18.80 -7.72 -8.31
N ASN A 50 17.55 -7.76 -8.79
CA ASN A 50 16.96 -8.95 -9.41
C ASN A 50 17.13 -10.23 -8.56
N GLY A 51 17.06 -10.09 -7.22
CA GLY A 51 17.21 -11.19 -6.27
C GLY A 51 18.66 -11.65 -6.00
N GLN A 52 19.66 -11.01 -6.57
CA GLN A 52 21.08 -11.27 -6.29
C GLN A 52 21.66 -10.20 -5.35
N ALA A 53 22.37 -10.62 -4.31
CA ALA A 53 23.06 -9.69 -3.41
C ALA A 53 24.21 -9.01 -4.16
N VAL A 54 24.24 -7.67 -4.16
CA VAL A 54 25.28 -6.89 -4.85
C VAL A 54 26.22 -6.19 -3.89
N GLY A 55 25.82 -5.96 -2.63
CA GLY A 55 26.68 -5.37 -1.62
C GLY A 55 25.92 -4.69 -0.48
N VAL A 56 26.65 -4.18 0.51
CA VAL A 56 26.09 -3.40 1.61
C VAL A 56 25.87 -1.96 1.14
N VAL A 57 24.69 -1.40 1.40
CA VAL A 57 24.40 0.01 1.08
C VAL A 57 25.17 0.94 2.02
N ARG A 58 25.50 2.15 1.55
CA ARG A 58 26.14 3.15 2.41
C ARG A 58 25.09 3.74 3.35
N PRO A 59 25.31 3.75 4.68
CA PRO A 59 24.42 4.46 5.59
C PRO A 59 24.38 5.96 5.28
N GLU A 60 23.21 6.56 5.44
CA GLU A 60 23.00 7.99 5.26
C GLU A 60 22.24 8.56 6.47
N SER A 61 22.64 9.73 6.95
CA SER A 61 21.97 10.41 8.05
C SER A 61 20.62 10.96 7.60
N ARG A 62 19.57 10.74 8.39
CA ARG A 62 18.20 11.16 8.08
C ARG A 62 17.52 11.76 9.32
N PRO A 63 17.94 12.95 9.76
CA PRO A 63 17.41 13.59 10.97
C PRO A 63 15.90 13.86 10.87
N ASP A 64 15.39 14.11 9.67
CA ASP A 64 13.96 14.25 9.38
C ASP A 64 13.18 12.98 9.70
N VAL A 65 13.70 11.81 9.32
CA VAL A 65 13.08 10.51 9.58
C VAL A 65 13.26 10.08 11.03
N GLU A 66 14.44 10.33 11.61
CA GLU A 66 14.71 10.09 13.02
C GLU A 66 13.74 10.87 13.91
N GLU A 67 13.49 12.13 13.58
CA GLU A 67 12.54 12.97 14.29
C GLU A 67 11.09 12.47 14.13
N ALA A 68 10.68 12.11 12.91
CA ALA A 68 9.37 11.53 12.66
C ALA A 68 9.16 10.18 13.40
N CYS A 69 10.24 9.42 13.61
CA CYS A 69 10.24 8.11 14.26
C CYS A 69 10.63 8.16 15.75
N ARG A 70 10.84 9.34 16.35
CA ARG A 70 11.30 9.52 17.75
C ARG A 70 10.41 8.87 18.81
N TRP A 71 9.17 8.52 18.44
CA TRP A 71 8.22 7.80 19.28
C TRP A 71 8.64 6.34 19.53
N ALA A 72 9.49 5.76 18.69
CA ALA A 72 9.92 4.37 18.75
C ALA A 72 11.28 4.22 19.49
N ASN A 73 11.27 4.30 20.82
CA ASN A 73 12.50 4.29 21.63
C ASN A 73 13.48 3.12 21.33
N ASP A 74 12.96 1.94 20.96
CA ASP A 74 13.77 0.73 20.71
C ASP A 74 14.04 0.47 19.21
N SER A 75 13.74 1.43 18.34
CA SER A 75 13.91 1.29 16.89
C SER A 75 14.39 2.59 16.29
N GLN A 76 15.40 2.53 15.44
CA GLN A 76 15.87 3.69 14.70
C GLN A 76 15.76 3.42 13.20
N PRO A 77 15.38 4.42 12.40
CA PRO A 77 15.45 4.29 10.97
C PRO A 77 16.91 4.14 10.54
N LEU A 78 17.13 3.47 9.41
CA LEU A 78 18.40 3.46 8.70
C LEU A 78 18.19 4.17 7.37
N GLY A 79 18.79 5.34 7.22
CA GLY A 79 18.96 5.97 5.92
C GLY A 79 20.02 5.20 5.11
N PHE A 80 19.84 5.13 3.80
CA PHE A 80 20.75 4.42 2.92
C PHE A 80 20.92 5.12 1.58
N ARG A 81 22.08 4.89 0.96
CA ARG A 81 22.41 5.27 -0.41
C ARG A 81 23.20 4.17 -1.11
N PHE A 82 22.98 4.02 -2.41
CA PHE A 82 23.79 3.18 -3.27
C PHE A 82 23.94 3.79 -4.65
N GLU A 83 25.08 3.48 -5.27
CA GLU A 83 25.36 3.73 -6.67
C GLU A 83 26.12 2.53 -7.22
N LEU A 84 25.60 1.95 -8.30
CA LEU A 84 26.14 0.73 -8.90
C LEU A 84 26.18 0.89 -10.42
N SER A 85 27.39 1.15 -10.94
CA SER A 85 27.65 1.25 -12.38
C SER A 85 27.97 -0.12 -12.95
N ASN A 86 26.98 -0.73 -13.60
CA ASN A 86 27.16 -1.98 -14.31
C ASN A 86 26.01 -2.16 -15.30
N ALA A 87 26.24 -1.79 -16.57
CA ALA A 87 25.25 -1.83 -17.64
C ALA A 87 24.59 -3.22 -17.83
N ALA A 88 25.29 -4.31 -17.48
CA ALA A 88 24.77 -5.67 -17.60
C ALA A 88 23.73 -6.03 -16.52
N LEU A 89 23.55 -5.20 -15.48
CA LEU A 89 22.58 -5.49 -14.41
C LEU A 89 21.13 -5.51 -14.88
N ALA A 90 20.78 -4.67 -15.86
CA ALA A 90 19.41 -4.46 -16.34
C ALA A 90 18.39 -4.53 -15.18
N PRO A 91 18.47 -3.63 -14.19
CA PRO A 91 17.75 -3.78 -12.94
C PRO A 91 16.26 -3.65 -13.19
N LYS A 92 15.52 -4.73 -12.88
CA LYS A 92 14.06 -4.76 -12.90
C LYS A 92 13.50 -4.53 -11.51
N ARG A 93 14.19 -5.03 -10.48
CA ARG A 93 13.78 -4.97 -9.08
C ARG A 93 14.97 -4.71 -8.17
N VAL A 94 14.73 -3.90 -7.14
CA VAL A 94 15.64 -3.66 -6.04
C VAL A 94 14.98 -4.06 -4.72
N ASP A 95 15.74 -4.77 -3.88
CA ASP A 95 15.38 -5.05 -2.50
C ASP A 95 16.53 -4.58 -1.59
N VAL A 96 16.21 -3.73 -0.61
CA VAL A 96 17.13 -3.32 0.45
C VAL A 96 16.75 -4.09 1.70
N VAL A 97 17.59 -5.07 2.07
CA VAL A 97 17.35 -5.98 3.19
C VAL A 97 18.05 -5.45 4.43
N ALA A 98 17.27 -5.09 5.44
CA ALA A 98 17.75 -4.62 6.73
C ALA A 98 18.35 -5.78 7.54
N ILE A 99 19.52 -5.56 8.15
CA ILE A 99 20.27 -6.54 8.94
C ILE A 99 20.42 -6.04 10.38
N SER A 100 20.23 -6.93 11.35
CA SER A 100 20.56 -6.71 12.77
C SER A 100 21.08 -8.01 13.36
N ASN A 101 22.14 -7.94 14.18
CA ASN A 101 22.79 -9.12 14.76
C ASN A 101 23.09 -10.21 13.71
N LYS A 102 23.63 -9.79 12.55
CA LYS A 102 23.95 -10.65 11.39
C LYS A 102 22.76 -11.42 10.79
N ARG A 103 21.51 -11.02 11.09
CA ARG A 103 20.30 -11.66 10.56
C ARG A 103 19.43 -10.65 9.81
N PRO A 104 18.76 -11.06 8.71
CA PRO A 104 17.80 -10.20 8.05
C PRO A 104 16.58 -9.99 8.94
N ILE A 105 16.15 -8.74 9.08
CA ILE A 105 15.01 -8.36 9.92
C ILE A 105 13.80 -7.88 9.13
N GLY A 106 13.98 -7.59 7.85
CA GLY A 106 12.93 -7.27 6.89
C GLY A 106 13.51 -6.60 5.64
N ARG A 107 12.64 -6.18 4.72
CA ARG A 107 13.06 -5.62 3.42
C ARG A 107 12.19 -4.46 2.97
N LEU A 108 12.81 -3.51 2.29
CA LEU A 108 12.14 -2.50 1.48
C LEU A 108 12.37 -2.84 0.01
N SER A 109 11.33 -2.84 -0.79
CA SER A 109 11.40 -3.36 -2.16
C SER A 109 10.64 -2.48 -3.13
N SER A 110 11.17 -2.35 -4.34
CA SER A 110 10.48 -1.70 -5.45
C SER A 110 10.95 -2.30 -6.77
N TYR A 111 10.04 -2.42 -7.74
CA TYR A 111 10.45 -2.44 -9.13
C TYR A 111 11.13 -1.13 -9.50
N VAL A 112 12.04 -1.21 -10.47
CA VAL A 112 12.70 -0.04 -11.06
C VAL A 112 11.85 0.43 -12.24
N LEU A 113 11.61 1.73 -12.30
CA LEU A 113 10.82 2.36 -13.36
C LEU A 113 11.52 2.17 -14.71
N GLN A 114 10.83 1.54 -15.65
CA GLN A 114 11.30 1.25 -17.00
C GLN A 114 10.77 2.30 -18.00
N PRO A 115 11.38 2.45 -19.19
CA PRO A 115 10.86 3.35 -20.22
C PRO A 115 9.39 3.10 -20.55
N GLN A 116 8.96 1.83 -20.64
CA GLN A 116 7.55 1.51 -20.97
C GLN A 116 6.54 1.99 -19.91
N ASP A 117 6.96 2.20 -18.65
CA ASP A 117 6.04 2.69 -17.62
C ASP A 117 5.67 4.18 -17.81
N ARG A 118 6.40 4.89 -18.70
CA ARG A 118 6.17 6.29 -19.07
C ARG A 118 5.40 6.45 -20.38
N GLU A 119 5.08 5.35 -21.06
CA GLU A 119 4.31 5.39 -22.32
C GLU A 119 2.85 5.77 -22.10
N LEU A 120 2.28 5.41 -20.94
CA LEU A 120 0.91 5.79 -20.58
C LEU A 120 0.86 7.25 -20.09
N PRO A 121 -0.09 8.07 -20.58
CA PRO A 121 -0.25 9.46 -20.17
C PRO A 121 -0.34 9.61 -18.64
N LEU A 122 0.17 10.72 -18.12
CA LEU A 122 -0.02 11.08 -16.71
C LEU A 122 -1.31 11.88 -16.53
N PRO A 123 -2.04 11.68 -15.40
CA PRO A 123 -3.17 12.54 -15.08
C PRO A 123 -2.70 13.99 -14.87
N PRO A 124 -3.57 14.99 -15.12
CA PRO A 124 -3.31 16.37 -14.74
C PRO A 124 -2.87 16.46 -13.27
N SER A 125 -1.90 17.32 -12.96
CA SER A 125 -1.32 17.38 -11.60
C SER A 125 -2.37 17.61 -10.51
N ALA A 126 -3.36 18.47 -10.77
CA ALA A 126 -4.44 18.73 -9.82
C ALA A 126 -5.28 17.46 -9.52
N LEU A 127 -5.57 16.65 -10.54
CA LEU A 127 -6.28 15.38 -10.37
C LEU A 127 -5.40 14.36 -9.64
N ALA A 128 -4.13 14.25 -10.03
CA ALA A 128 -3.16 13.35 -9.42
C ALA A 128 -2.97 13.66 -7.92
N GLU A 129 -2.78 14.93 -7.57
CA GLU A 129 -2.59 15.39 -6.19
C GLU A 129 -3.85 15.18 -5.35
N ARG A 130 -5.04 15.45 -5.90
CA ARG A 130 -6.32 15.21 -5.21
C ARG A 130 -6.50 13.73 -4.84
N VAL A 131 -6.23 12.82 -5.78
CA VAL A 131 -6.43 11.38 -5.60
C VAL A 131 -5.33 10.76 -4.73
N SER A 132 -4.10 11.23 -4.88
CA SER A 132 -2.92 10.46 -4.51
C SER A 132 -1.96 11.19 -3.57
N GLY A 133 -2.09 12.52 -3.46
CA GLY A 133 -1.17 13.41 -2.77
C GLY A 133 0.09 13.78 -3.56
N VAL A 134 0.30 13.19 -4.75
CA VAL A 134 1.49 13.37 -5.57
C VAL A 134 1.15 13.49 -7.06
N SER A 135 2.05 14.08 -7.85
CA SER A 135 1.90 14.24 -9.30
C SER A 135 3.21 13.97 -10.04
N GLY A 136 3.17 13.95 -11.38
CA GLY A 136 4.37 13.77 -12.20
C GLY A 136 5.04 12.40 -12.02
N GLU A 137 6.37 12.36 -12.01
CA GLU A 137 7.14 11.12 -11.79
C GLU A 137 6.87 10.48 -10.42
N HIS A 138 6.56 11.27 -9.38
CA HIS A 138 6.24 10.72 -8.05
C HIS A 138 4.97 9.85 -8.09
N PHE A 139 4.00 10.19 -8.94
CA PHE A 139 2.81 9.38 -9.17
C PHE A 139 3.17 8.00 -9.75
N LEU A 140 4.11 7.96 -10.69
CA LEU A 140 4.62 6.70 -11.26
C LEU A 140 5.37 5.88 -10.22
N VAL A 141 6.32 6.50 -9.53
CA VAL A 141 7.16 5.80 -8.54
C VAL A 141 6.30 5.21 -7.42
N GLN A 142 5.34 5.98 -6.90
CA GLN A 142 4.45 5.49 -5.86
C GLN A 142 3.53 4.38 -6.36
N GLY A 143 2.91 4.54 -7.53
CA GLY A 143 2.07 3.48 -8.11
C GLY A 143 2.84 2.19 -8.38
N LEU A 144 4.09 2.29 -8.84
CA LEU A 144 4.97 1.16 -9.09
C LEU A 144 5.39 0.48 -7.77
N LYS A 145 5.64 1.26 -6.72
CA LYS A 145 5.91 0.74 -5.38
C LYS A 145 4.72 -0.04 -4.84
N MET A 146 3.51 0.52 -4.92
CA MET A 146 2.27 -0.16 -4.50
C MET A 146 2.03 -1.44 -5.31
N PHE A 147 2.24 -1.40 -6.63
CA PHE A 147 2.17 -2.58 -7.49
C PHE A 147 3.22 -3.65 -7.07
N THR A 148 4.43 -3.23 -6.70
CA THR A 148 5.46 -4.14 -6.19
C THR A 148 4.98 -4.87 -4.93
N ASP A 149 4.42 -4.12 -3.97
CA ASP A 149 3.96 -4.71 -2.72
C ASP A 149 2.77 -5.67 -2.90
N LEU A 150 1.81 -5.29 -3.75
CA LEU A 150 0.66 -6.14 -4.07
C LEU A 150 1.10 -7.44 -4.76
N THR A 151 2.02 -7.35 -5.73
CA THR A 151 2.52 -8.53 -6.42
C THR A 151 3.38 -9.43 -5.53
N ASP A 152 4.14 -8.87 -4.59
CA ASP A 152 4.83 -9.66 -3.56
C ASP A 152 3.85 -10.47 -2.69
N VAL A 153 2.72 -9.86 -2.36
CA VAL A 153 1.63 -10.51 -1.60
C VAL A 153 0.97 -11.59 -2.45
N PHE A 154 0.76 -11.34 -3.74
CA PHE A 154 0.21 -12.35 -4.64
C PHE A 154 1.10 -13.59 -4.69
N LEU A 155 2.41 -13.40 -4.86
CA LEU A 155 3.37 -14.49 -4.87
C LEU A 155 3.44 -15.23 -3.54
N ARG A 156 3.47 -14.50 -2.42
CA ARG A 156 3.59 -15.10 -1.08
C ARG A 156 2.40 -15.99 -0.72
N TYR A 157 1.19 -15.60 -1.14
CA TYR A 157 -0.04 -16.31 -0.75
C TYR A 157 -0.70 -17.07 -1.91
N GLY A 158 -0.04 -17.20 -3.05
CA GLY A 158 -0.56 -17.93 -4.21
C GLY A 158 -1.85 -17.33 -4.77
N ILE A 159 -1.94 -16.01 -4.80
CA ILE A 159 -3.08 -15.30 -5.41
C ILE A 159 -2.92 -15.36 -6.94
N PRO A 160 -3.98 -15.74 -7.68
CA PRO A 160 -3.92 -15.79 -9.14
C PRO A 160 -3.54 -14.44 -9.76
N THR A 161 -2.79 -14.48 -10.87
CA THR A 161 -2.37 -13.29 -11.63
C THR A 161 -3.09 -13.19 -12.98
N THR A 162 -4.30 -13.74 -13.06
CA THR A 162 -5.16 -13.78 -14.24
C THR A 162 -6.63 -13.83 -13.79
N GLY A 163 -7.55 -13.51 -14.70
CA GLY A 163 -8.99 -13.47 -14.45
C GLY A 163 -9.54 -12.04 -14.37
N GLN A 164 -10.65 -11.86 -13.68
CA GLN A 164 -11.30 -10.57 -13.44
C GLN A 164 -10.68 -9.90 -12.21
N LEU A 165 -10.16 -8.69 -12.38
CA LEU A 165 -9.57 -7.86 -11.34
C LEU A 165 -10.39 -6.57 -11.19
N LEU A 166 -10.85 -6.27 -9.97
CA LEU A 166 -11.44 -4.98 -9.65
C LEU A 166 -10.43 -4.13 -8.86
N ASP A 167 -10.14 -2.93 -9.33
CA ASP A 167 -9.52 -1.86 -8.54
C ASP A 167 -10.64 -0.96 -8.00
N TRP A 168 -11.09 -1.23 -6.77
CA TRP A 168 -12.15 -0.45 -6.10
C TRP A 168 -11.53 0.78 -5.45
N GLY A 169 -12.04 1.97 -5.81
CA GLY A 169 -11.42 3.25 -5.49
C GLY A 169 -10.18 3.51 -6.32
N CYS A 170 -10.24 3.26 -7.64
CA CYS A 170 -9.07 3.31 -8.52
C CYS A 170 -8.51 4.73 -8.72
N GLY A 171 -9.28 5.77 -8.38
CA GLY A 171 -8.97 7.16 -8.67
C GLY A 171 -8.58 7.35 -10.14
N CYS A 172 -7.53 8.11 -10.41
CA CYS A 172 -6.96 8.30 -11.74
C CYS A 172 -5.95 7.19 -12.14
N GLY A 173 -6.15 5.96 -11.66
CA GLY A 173 -5.47 4.77 -12.15
C GLY A 173 -3.99 4.65 -11.74
N ARG A 174 -3.63 5.14 -10.55
CA ARG A 174 -2.25 5.09 -10.00
C ARG A 174 -1.68 3.67 -9.98
N VAL A 175 -2.49 2.71 -9.55
CA VAL A 175 -2.09 1.29 -9.48
C VAL A 175 -2.58 0.53 -10.73
N ALA A 176 -3.80 0.79 -11.19
CA ALA A 176 -4.40 0.15 -12.37
C ALA A 176 -3.48 0.14 -13.61
N ARG A 177 -2.77 1.24 -13.89
CA ARG A 177 -1.84 1.33 -15.03
C ARG A 177 -0.80 0.21 -15.07
N TYR A 178 -0.30 -0.20 -13.89
CA TYR A 178 0.73 -1.24 -13.80
C TYR A 178 0.12 -2.63 -13.94
N PHE A 179 -1.10 -2.85 -13.47
CA PHE A 179 -1.79 -4.10 -13.75
C PHE A 179 -2.09 -4.26 -15.24
N LEU A 180 -2.49 -3.18 -15.92
CA LEU A 180 -2.71 -3.19 -17.38
C LEU A 180 -1.42 -3.46 -18.16
N SER A 181 -0.34 -2.74 -17.86
CA SER A 181 0.91 -2.85 -18.64
C SER A 181 1.77 -4.07 -18.27
N ARG A 182 1.73 -4.52 -17.00
CA ARG A 182 2.62 -5.57 -16.49
C ARG A 182 1.94 -6.92 -16.27
N LEU A 183 0.62 -6.95 -16.06
CA LEU A 183 -0.19 -8.16 -15.87
C LEU A 183 -1.42 -8.20 -16.78
N PRO A 184 -1.24 -8.14 -18.12
CA PRO A 184 -2.34 -8.09 -19.09
C PRO A 184 -3.21 -9.36 -19.13
N ALA A 185 -2.82 -10.42 -18.41
CA ALA A 185 -3.66 -11.61 -18.22
C ALA A 185 -4.85 -11.36 -17.28
N PHE A 186 -4.89 -10.22 -16.58
CA PHE A 186 -6.08 -9.72 -15.93
C PHE A 186 -6.96 -8.93 -16.89
N ARG A 187 -8.26 -9.13 -16.78
CA ARG A 187 -9.28 -8.21 -17.28
C ARG A 187 -9.56 -7.22 -16.14
N LEU A 188 -9.03 -6.01 -16.26
CA LEU A 188 -9.11 -4.99 -15.22
C LEU A 188 -10.38 -4.16 -15.37
N THR A 189 -11.15 -4.09 -14.29
CA THR A 189 -12.18 -3.09 -14.08
C THR A 189 -11.73 -2.13 -12.97
N GLY A 190 -11.79 -0.82 -13.21
CA GLY A 190 -11.60 0.19 -12.17
C GLY A 190 -12.94 0.84 -11.84
N CYS A 191 -13.19 1.14 -10.57
CA CYS A 191 -14.32 1.98 -10.21
C CYS A 191 -13.98 2.99 -9.12
N ASP A 192 -14.65 4.14 -9.19
CA ASP A 192 -14.47 5.25 -8.27
C ASP A 192 -15.74 6.11 -8.23
N ILE A 193 -15.86 6.94 -7.20
CA ILE A 193 -16.94 7.92 -7.07
C ILE A 193 -16.65 9.20 -7.86
N ASP A 194 -15.37 9.50 -8.12
CA ASP A 194 -14.91 10.69 -8.81
C ASP A 194 -15.09 10.56 -10.34
N PRO A 195 -16.03 11.32 -10.95
CA PRO A 195 -16.29 11.23 -12.39
C PRO A 195 -15.10 11.68 -13.23
N GLU A 196 -14.36 12.70 -12.81
CA GLU A 196 -13.20 13.24 -13.55
C GLU A 196 -12.10 12.18 -13.62
N ALA A 197 -11.88 11.47 -12.52
CA ALA A 197 -10.90 10.40 -12.44
C ALA A 197 -11.24 9.21 -13.36
N ILE A 198 -12.52 8.84 -13.41
CA ILE A 198 -13.01 7.75 -14.26
C ILE A 198 -12.98 8.12 -15.74
N GLU A 199 -13.41 9.34 -16.09
CA GLU A 199 -13.33 9.86 -17.47
C GLU A 199 -11.87 9.86 -17.95
N TRP A 200 -10.96 10.40 -17.13
CA TRP A 200 -9.53 10.40 -17.45
C TRP A 200 -8.99 8.98 -17.67
N CYS A 201 -9.35 8.01 -16.81
CA CYS A 201 -8.91 6.63 -16.97
C CYS A 201 -9.44 6.01 -18.26
N GLY A 202 -10.72 6.23 -18.59
CA GLY A 202 -11.34 5.71 -19.81
C GLY A 202 -10.68 6.22 -21.09
N GLU A 203 -10.23 7.48 -21.09
CA GLU A 203 -9.54 8.09 -22.24
C GLU A 203 -8.06 7.70 -22.36
N ASN A 204 -7.38 7.42 -21.24
CA ASN A 204 -5.91 7.36 -21.20
C ASN A 204 -5.33 5.98 -20.83
N LEU A 205 -6.13 5.04 -20.31
CA LEU A 205 -5.66 3.72 -19.87
C LEU A 205 -6.28 2.60 -20.72
N PRO A 206 -5.73 2.33 -21.92
CA PRO A 206 -6.26 1.31 -22.82
C PRO A 206 -6.20 -0.09 -22.18
N GLY A 207 -7.22 -0.90 -22.44
CA GLY A 207 -7.36 -2.27 -21.93
C GLY A 207 -8.06 -2.39 -20.57
N GLY A 208 -8.33 -1.27 -19.89
CA GLY A 208 -9.17 -1.23 -18.69
C GLY A 208 -10.62 -0.86 -19.00
N VAL A 209 -11.55 -1.27 -18.14
CA VAL A 209 -12.94 -0.79 -18.13
C VAL A 209 -13.14 0.04 -16.86
N PHE A 210 -13.51 1.31 -16.99
CA PHE A 210 -13.62 2.23 -15.86
C PHE A 210 -15.07 2.70 -15.69
N LEU A 211 -15.61 2.57 -14.47
CA LEU A 211 -17.00 2.93 -14.17
C LEU A 211 -17.12 3.79 -12.93
N LYS A 212 -17.93 4.84 -13.02
CA LYS A 212 -18.36 5.61 -11.85
C LYS A 212 -19.33 4.77 -11.03
N VAL A 213 -19.12 4.73 -9.72
CA VAL A 213 -20.04 4.12 -8.75
C VAL A 213 -20.58 5.15 -7.77
N LYS A 214 -21.58 4.75 -7.00
CA LYS A 214 -22.09 5.54 -5.88
C LYS A 214 -21.14 5.43 -4.69
N LEU A 215 -21.21 6.42 -3.80
CA LEU A 215 -20.49 6.44 -2.53
C LEU A 215 -20.82 5.24 -1.62
N SER A 216 -22.07 4.80 -1.66
CA SER A 216 -22.54 3.65 -0.90
C SER A 216 -22.90 2.49 -1.84
N PRO A 217 -22.73 1.23 -1.40
CA PRO A 217 -23.16 0.07 -2.16
C PRO A 217 -24.70 0.04 -2.32
N PRO A 218 -25.25 -0.75 -3.28
CA PRO A 218 -24.53 -1.68 -4.15
C PRO A 218 -23.94 -1.02 -5.41
N THR A 219 -22.93 -1.68 -5.95
CA THR A 219 -22.38 -1.42 -7.29
C THR A 219 -23.23 -2.12 -8.36
N PRO A 220 -23.12 -1.74 -9.66
CA PRO A 220 -23.86 -2.40 -10.74
C PRO A 220 -23.25 -3.74 -11.18
N PHE A 221 -22.17 -4.21 -10.53
CA PHE A 221 -21.49 -5.44 -10.91
C PHE A 221 -22.26 -6.68 -10.46
N GLU A 222 -22.12 -7.76 -11.23
CA GLU A 222 -22.75 -9.05 -10.93
C GLU A 222 -22.10 -9.74 -9.72
N ASP A 223 -22.88 -10.58 -9.04
CA ASP A 223 -22.38 -11.46 -7.97
C ASP A 223 -21.26 -12.37 -8.49
N ASN A 224 -20.31 -12.72 -7.62
CA ASN A 224 -19.29 -13.74 -7.90
C ASN A 224 -18.42 -13.47 -9.15
N THR A 225 -18.22 -12.21 -9.52
CA THR A 225 -17.51 -11.82 -10.74
C THR A 225 -15.99 -11.86 -10.58
N PHE A 226 -15.47 -11.23 -9.53
CA PHE A 226 -14.06 -10.88 -9.46
C PHE A 226 -13.23 -11.95 -8.76
N GLN A 227 -12.11 -12.36 -9.37
CA GLN A 227 -11.13 -13.25 -8.72
C GLN A 227 -10.26 -12.48 -7.73
N VAL A 228 -9.98 -11.21 -8.00
CA VAL A 228 -9.24 -10.33 -7.10
C VAL A 228 -9.91 -8.97 -7.05
N ILE A 229 -10.08 -8.44 -5.84
CA ILE A 229 -10.50 -7.05 -5.60
C ILE A 229 -9.40 -6.36 -4.80
N LEU A 230 -8.95 -5.21 -5.28
CA LEU A 230 -8.00 -4.33 -4.62
C LEU A 230 -8.73 -3.11 -4.07
N ALA A 231 -8.31 -2.64 -2.90
CA ALA A 231 -8.81 -1.43 -2.26
C ALA A 231 -7.63 -0.65 -1.64
N CYS A 232 -6.89 0.03 -2.51
CA CYS A 232 -5.70 0.76 -2.13
C CYS A 232 -6.07 2.15 -1.60
N SER A 233 -5.89 2.37 -0.30
CA SER A 233 -6.25 3.61 0.39
C SER A 233 -7.74 3.96 0.28
N VAL A 234 -8.62 2.96 0.37
CA VAL A 234 -10.08 3.19 0.39
C VAL A 234 -10.63 3.11 1.81
N LEU A 235 -10.37 2.01 2.52
CA LEU A 235 -10.83 1.84 3.91
C LEU A 235 -10.26 2.91 4.84
N THR A 236 -9.15 3.55 4.45
CA THR A 236 -8.54 4.69 5.13
C THR A 236 -9.40 5.95 5.13
N HIS A 237 -10.52 5.95 4.40
CA HIS A 237 -11.44 7.08 4.31
C HIS A 237 -12.88 6.76 4.68
N LEU A 238 -13.17 5.50 5.05
CA LEU A 238 -14.52 5.04 5.35
C LEU A 238 -14.69 4.82 6.85
N ASP A 239 -15.74 5.39 7.41
CA ASP A 239 -16.11 5.13 8.80
C ASP A 239 -16.56 3.69 9.03
N ARG A 240 -16.78 3.34 10.30
CA ARG A 240 -17.14 1.99 10.71
C ARG A 240 -18.34 1.41 9.94
N GLU A 241 -19.38 2.21 9.74
CA GLU A 241 -20.64 1.78 9.13
C GLU A 241 -20.47 1.58 7.63
N ALA A 242 -19.79 2.53 6.96
CA ALA A 242 -19.46 2.44 5.55
C ALA A 242 -18.53 1.23 5.26
N GLN A 243 -17.52 0.97 6.09
CA GLN A 243 -16.66 -0.21 5.91
C GLN A 243 -17.45 -1.52 6.01
N ALA A 244 -18.38 -1.63 6.96
CA ALA A 244 -19.21 -2.83 7.10
C ALA A 244 -20.13 -3.04 5.89
N ALA A 245 -20.78 -1.97 5.41
CA ALA A 245 -21.63 -2.02 4.22
C ALA A 245 -20.83 -2.42 2.96
N TRP A 246 -19.66 -1.82 2.76
CA TRP A 246 -18.79 -2.15 1.63
C TRP A 246 -18.21 -3.55 1.72
N LEU A 247 -17.86 -4.07 2.90
CA LEU A 247 -17.39 -5.45 3.03
C LEU A 247 -18.47 -6.49 2.68
N ALA A 248 -19.74 -6.19 2.96
CA ALA A 248 -20.86 -7.02 2.49
C ALA A 248 -20.95 -7.04 0.96
N GLU A 249 -20.77 -5.88 0.33
CA GLU A 249 -20.73 -5.77 -1.14
C GLU A 249 -19.51 -6.48 -1.73
N ILE A 250 -18.31 -6.29 -1.18
CA ILE A 250 -17.10 -7.00 -1.60
C ILE A 250 -17.29 -8.52 -1.49
N GLN A 251 -17.94 -9.00 -0.43
CA GLN A 251 -18.29 -10.41 -0.31
C GLN A 251 -19.23 -10.86 -1.44
N ARG A 252 -20.25 -10.08 -1.82
CA ARG A 252 -21.13 -10.38 -2.96
C ARG A 252 -20.37 -10.47 -4.28
N LEU A 253 -19.50 -9.48 -4.53
CA LEU A 253 -18.75 -9.32 -5.78
C LEU A 253 -17.66 -10.36 -6.02
N LEU A 254 -17.00 -10.82 -4.95
CA LEU A 254 -15.94 -11.83 -5.07
C LEU A 254 -16.49 -13.16 -5.58
N ALA A 255 -15.83 -13.74 -6.58
CA ALA A 255 -16.01 -15.13 -6.95
C ALA A 255 -15.68 -16.05 -5.76
N PRO A 256 -16.29 -17.26 -5.65
CA PRO A 256 -15.89 -18.25 -4.64
C PRO A 256 -14.39 -18.55 -4.73
N GLY A 257 -13.67 -18.44 -3.62
CA GLY A 257 -12.20 -18.55 -3.58
C GLY A 257 -11.43 -17.30 -4.05
N GLY A 258 -12.12 -16.24 -4.45
CA GLY A 258 -11.51 -14.96 -4.83
C GLY A 258 -10.93 -14.20 -3.63
N TYR A 259 -9.98 -13.31 -3.90
CA TYR A 259 -9.21 -12.58 -2.90
C TYR A 259 -9.55 -11.10 -2.84
N PHE A 260 -9.60 -10.56 -1.63
CA PHE A 260 -9.70 -9.12 -1.38
C PHE A 260 -8.44 -8.64 -0.67
N LEU A 261 -7.81 -7.60 -1.22
CA LEU A 261 -6.66 -6.94 -0.60
C LEU A 261 -7.00 -5.48 -0.36
N ALA A 262 -6.84 -5.03 0.88
CA ALA A 262 -7.13 -3.65 1.26
C ALA A 262 -6.05 -3.10 2.18
N SER A 263 -5.72 -1.83 2.00
CA SER A 263 -4.83 -1.13 2.91
C SER A 263 -5.57 -0.31 3.96
N THR A 264 -4.89 -0.09 5.08
CA THR A 264 -5.41 0.60 6.25
C THR A 264 -4.33 1.45 6.90
N ASN A 265 -4.69 2.60 7.48
CA ASN A 265 -3.77 3.37 8.30
C ASN A 265 -3.76 2.74 9.70
N ALA A 266 -2.76 1.93 10.00
CA ALA A 266 -2.64 1.27 11.29
C ALA A 266 -1.73 2.06 12.25
N GLU A 267 -1.19 1.37 13.26
CA GLU A 267 -0.39 1.99 14.34
C GLU A 267 0.79 2.81 13.79
N PHE A 268 1.50 2.33 12.76
CA PHE A 268 2.64 3.06 12.20
C PHE A 268 2.20 4.40 11.58
N ALA A 269 1.17 4.40 10.73
CA ALA A 269 0.63 5.61 10.12
C ALA A 269 0.04 6.57 11.18
N TYR A 270 -0.66 6.05 12.18
CA TYR A 270 -1.19 6.85 13.29
C TYR A 270 -0.08 7.55 14.07
N ARG A 271 1.02 6.84 14.36
CA ARG A 271 2.16 7.40 15.09
C ARG A 271 2.88 8.50 14.30
N LEU A 272 3.04 8.31 12.99
CA LEU A 272 3.60 9.35 12.12
C LEU A 272 2.72 10.60 12.08
N LYS A 273 1.40 10.45 12.15
CA LYS A 273 0.46 11.58 12.23
C LYS A 273 0.46 12.27 13.60
N HIS A 274 0.83 11.54 14.66
CA HIS A 274 0.82 12.01 16.05
C HIS A 274 2.20 11.90 16.74
N PRO A 275 3.26 12.53 16.21
CA PRO A 275 4.63 12.34 16.69
C PRO A 275 4.87 12.89 18.11
N ASP A 276 4.02 13.82 18.59
CA ASP A 276 4.10 14.40 19.94
C ASP A 276 3.40 13.53 21.02
N VAL A 277 2.66 12.50 20.60
CA VAL A 277 1.86 11.67 21.50
C VAL A 277 2.70 10.52 22.04
N ARG A 278 3.31 10.72 23.22
CA ARG A 278 3.96 9.63 23.96
C ARG A 278 2.94 8.83 24.78
N PRO A 279 2.82 7.51 24.61
CA PRO A 279 1.86 6.70 25.34
C PRO A 279 2.30 6.43 26.79
N THR A 280 2.10 7.40 27.69
CA THR A 280 2.35 7.30 29.13
C THR A 280 1.28 6.48 29.85
N GLY A 281 1.56 6.00 31.08
CA GLY A 281 0.58 5.25 31.89
C GLY A 281 -0.75 6.00 32.10
N TRP A 282 -0.69 7.31 32.34
CA TRP A 282 -1.84 8.20 32.43
C TRP A 282 -2.63 8.28 31.11
N ARG A 283 -1.95 8.53 29.98
CA ARG A 283 -2.62 8.57 28.67
C ARG A 283 -3.26 7.24 28.31
N ARG A 284 -2.59 6.12 28.63
CA ARG A 284 -3.15 4.77 28.48
C ARG A 284 -4.40 4.55 29.33
N TRP A 285 -4.49 5.17 30.51
CA TRP A 285 -5.68 5.14 31.34
C TRP A 285 -6.79 6.03 30.77
N LEU A 286 -6.49 7.28 30.42
CA LEU A 286 -7.46 8.22 29.82
C LEU A 286 -8.09 7.64 28.56
N GLU A 287 -7.29 7.10 27.66
CA GLU A 287 -7.76 6.46 26.43
C GLU A 287 -8.72 5.28 26.70
N ARG A 288 -8.55 4.53 27.81
CA ARG A 288 -9.53 3.49 28.19
C ARG A 288 -10.88 4.08 28.54
N VAL A 289 -10.89 5.27 29.13
CA VAL A 289 -12.09 5.90 29.66
C VAL A 289 -12.83 6.65 28.56
N VAL A 290 -12.12 7.35 27.67
CA VAL A 290 -12.74 8.26 26.69
C VAL A 290 -12.56 7.87 25.22
N GLY A 291 -11.79 6.82 24.92
CA GLY A 291 -11.50 6.35 23.55
C GLY A 291 -10.35 7.10 22.86
N THR A 292 -9.80 6.49 21.80
CA THR A 292 -8.64 7.00 21.06
C THR A 292 -8.90 8.36 20.40
N SER A 293 -10.12 8.58 19.87
CA SER A 293 -10.51 9.84 19.22
C SER A 293 -10.53 11.04 20.18
N ARG A 294 -10.78 10.83 21.48
CA ARG A 294 -10.83 11.91 22.50
C ARG A 294 -9.53 12.06 23.30
N ALA A 295 -8.68 11.04 23.30
CA ALA A 295 -7.38 11.07 23.97
C ALA A 295 -6.35 10.29 23.15
N PRO A 296 -5.67 10.96 22.20
CA PRO A 296 -4.64 10.32 21.38
C PRO A 296 -3.56 9.68 22.25
N GLY A 297 -3.33 8.38 22.02
CA GLY A 297 -2.51 7.51 22.88
C GLY A 297 -1.96 6.30 22.13
N LEU A 298 -2.56 5.12 22.34
CA LEU A 298 -2.44 3.95 21.47
C LEU A 298 -3.66 3.90 20.54
N LEU A 299 -3.49 3.36 19.33
CA LEU A 299 -4.62 3.10 18.45
C LEU A 299 -5.32 1.83 18.93
N ARG A 300 -6.35 1.96 19.78
CA ARG A 300 -7.07 0.80 20.34
C ARG A 300 -8.33 0.47 19.56
N ASP A 301 -9.09 1.45 19.13
CA ASP A 301 -10.22 1.21 18.24
C ASP A 301 -10.03 2.04 16.97
N ILE A 302 -10.94 1.89 16.01
CA ILE A 302 -11.02 2.81 14.87
C ILE A 302 -11.13 4.26 15.38
N ASP A 303 -10.35 5.13 14.76
CA ASP A 303 -10.44 6.58 14.88
C ASP A 303 -10.83 7.12 13.50
N ASP A 304 -12.12 7.43 13.37
CA ASP A 304 -12.76 7.98 12.18
C ASP A 304 -13.27 9.41 12.46
N SER A 305 -12.59 10.11 13.37
CA SER A 305 -13.00 11.45 13.82
C SER A 305 -12.33 12.60 13.05
N MET A 306 -11.34 12.32 12.20
CA MET A 306 -10.56 13.34 11.49
C MET A 306 -11.14 13.65 10.11
N PRO A 307 -11.65 14.87 9.86
CA PRO A 307 -12.04 15.27 8.51
C PRO A 307 -10.84 15.26 7.57
N ASP A 308 -11.06 14.90 6.30
CA ASP A 308 -10.05 14.97 5.25
C ASP A 308 -10.51 15.95 4.15
N PRO A 309 -9.82 17.09 3.98
CA PRO A 309 -10.26 18.14 3.06
C PRO A 309 -10.07 17.79 1.58
N ASN A 310 -9.35 16.72 1.24
CA ASN A 310 -8.95 16.40 -0.14
C ASN A 310 -10.14 16.22 -1.10
N MET A 311 -11.30 15.78 -0.59
CA MET A 311 -12.51 15.53 -1.38
C MET A 311 -13.71 16.43 -1.03
N ARG A 312 -13.50 17.52 -0.28
CA ARG A 312 -14.59 18.39 0.23
C ARG A 312 -15.52 18.95 -0.86
N TRP A 313 -15.06 18.98 -2.12
CA TRP A 313 -15.81 19.49 -3.26
C TRP A 313 -16.74 18.47 -3.92
N PHE A 314 -16.54 17.18 -3.67
CA PHE A 314 -17.27 16.07 -4.31
C PHE A 314 -18.04 15.20 -3.32
N VAL A 315 -17.61 15.20 -2.06
CA VAL A 315 -18.16 14.40 -0.99
C VAL A 315 -18.39 15.30 0.22
N PRO A 316 -19.53 15.23 0.90
CA PRO A 316 -19.74 15.99 2.13
C PRO A 316 -18.59 15.74 3.12
N GLU A 317 -18.13 16.79 3.81
CA GLU A 317 -17.03 16.72 4.80
C GLU A 317 -17.30 15.70 5.92
N THR A 318 -18.56 15.35 6.14
CA THR A 318 -19.00 14.34 7.10
C THR A 318 -18.74 12.91 6.64
N VAL A 319 -18.41 12.68 5.37
CA VAL A 319 -18.27 11.34 4.79
C VAL A 319 -16.82 11.01 4.49
N TYR A 320 -16.08 11.90 3.82
CA TYR A 320 -14.67 11.66 3.49
C TYR A 320 -13.76 12.15 4.63
N ARG A 321 -12.99 11.24 5.20
CA ARG A 321 -12.26 11.46 6.45
C ARG A 321 -10.94 10.71 6.44
N MET A 322 -10.05 10.99 7.39
CA MET A 322 -8.86 10.19 7.62
C MET A 322 -9.15 9.19 8.73
N VAL A 323 -9.10 7.91 8.40
CA VAL A 323 -9.42 6.81 9.30
C VAL A 323 -8.16 6.07 9.67
N PHE A 324 -7.93 5.93 10.98
CA PHE A 324 -6.90 5.06 11.54
C PHE A 324 -7.56 3.88 12.23
N GLN A 325 -7.04 2.68 12.06
CA GLN A 325 -7.60 1.49 12.70
C GLN A 325 -6.54 0.45 13.05
N PRO A 326 -6.61 -0.16 14.24
CA PRO A 326 -5.64 -1.16 14.62
C PRO A 326 -5.93 -2.49 13.96
N LYS A 327 -4.88 -3.31 13.78
CA LYS A 327 -4.96 -4.69 13.28
C LYS A 327 -6.14 -5.48 13.84
N ARG A 328 -6.38 -5.40 15.15
CA ARG A 328 -7.46 -6.15 15.82
C ARG A 328 -8.84 -5.79 15.28
N TYR A 329 -9.11 -4.51 15.05
CA TYR A 329 -10.38 -4.03 14.50
C TYR A 329 -10.54 -4.52 13.06
N THR A 330 -9.53 -4.30 12.21
CA THR A 330 -9.58 -4.66 10.80
C THR A 330 -9.79 -6.17 10.61
N VAL A 331 -9.04 -7.00 11.35
CA VAL A 331 -9.19 -8.46 11.30
C VAL A 331 -10.58 -8.90 11.77
N GLN A 332 -11.09 -8.32 12.87
CA GLN A 332 -12.43 -8.65 13.37
C GLN A 332 -13.53 -8.27 12.39
N LEU A 333 -13.47 -7.08 11.81
CA LEU A 333 -14.46 -6.60 10.86
C LEU A 333 -14.45 -7.46 9.59
N CYS A 334 -13.29 -7.68 8.97
CA CYS A 334 -13.19 -8.49 7.75
C CYS A 334 -13.60 -9.95 7.99
N SER A 335 -13.30 -10.52 9.17
CA SER A 335 -13.66 -11.91 9.51
C SER A 335 -15.17 -12.17 9.57
N ARG A 336 -16.00 -11.12 9.65
CA ARG A 336 -17.47 -11.26 9.58
C ARG A 336 -17.97 -11.60 8.17
N TYR A 337 -17.18 -11.29 7.14
CA TYR A 337 -17.59 -11.40 5.73
C TYR A 337 -16.67 -12.35 4.93
N LEU A 338 -15.39 -12.37 5.25
CA LEU A 338 -14.36 -13.08 4.48
C LEU A 338 -13.39 -13.80 5.41
N ARG A 339 -12.74 -14.86 4.92
CA ARG A 339 -11.66 -15.51 5.66
C ARG A 339 -10.40 -14.66 5.56
N VAL A 340 -9.86 -14.19 6.69
CA VAL A 340 -8.57 -13.49 6.71
C VAL A 340 -7.43 -14.48 6.47
N VAL A 341 -6.70 -14.28 5.37
CA VAL A 341 -5.53 -15.11 4.97
C VAL A 341 -4.26 -14.55 5.60
N ALA A 342 -4.10 -13.23 5.56
CA ALA A 342 -2.93 -12.57 6.10
C ALA A 342 -3.19 -11.12 6.52
N TYR A 343 -2.32 -10.62 7.38
CA TYR A 343 -2.21 -9.21 7.73
C TYR A 343 -0.73 -8.83 7.70
N VAL A 344 -0.37 -7.88 6.85
CA VAL A 344 1.00 -7.51 6.54
C VAL A 344 1.24 -6.06 6.98
N PRO A 345 1.89 -5.85 8.14
CA PRO A 345 2.25 -4.51 8.60
C PRO A 345 3.16 -3.80 7.60
N CYS A 346 2.92 -2.51 7.36
CA CYS A 346 3.62 -1.71 6.34
C CYS A 346 3.64 -2.40 4.96
N GLY A 347 2.60 -3.19 4.68
CA GLY A 347 2.48 -4.03 3.50
C GLY A 347 2.07 -3.30 2.23
N LEU A 348 1.78 -2.00 2.29
CA LEU A 348 1.54 -1.17 1.11
C LEU A 348 2.22 0.19 1.26
N ASP A 349 2.99 0.55 0.23
CA ASP A 349 3.78 1.78 0.10
C ASP A 349 4.81 2.01 1.23
N GLY A 350 5.08 0.99 2.06
CA GLY A 350 5.98 1.12 3.21
C GLY A 350 5.41 1.92 4.38
N PHE A 351 4.10 2.22 4.36
CA PHE A 351 3.45 3.00 5.43
C PHE A 351 2.16 2.34 5.94
N GLN A 352 1.30 1.89 5.02
CA GLN A 352 0.00 1.33 5.37
C GLN A 352 0.08 -0.18 5.59
N ASP A 353 -0.78 -0.68 6.47
CA ASP A 353 -0.93 -2.12 6.69
C ASP A 353 -1.86 -2.71 5.64
N LEU A 354 -1.53 -3.88 5.12
CA LEU A 354 -2.31 -4.57 4.09
C LEU A 354 -2.99 -5.81 4.68
N ILE A 355 -4.31 -5.90 4.57
CA ILE A 355 -5.07 -7.10 4.89
C ILE A 355 -5.36 -7.90 3.61
N VAL A 356 -5.22 -9.22 3.70
CA VAL A 356 -5.54 -10.17 2.63
C VAL A 356 -6.65 -11.08 3.13
N CYS A 357 -7.78 -11.06 2.43
CA CYS A 357 -8.95 -11.86 2.71
C CYS A 357 -9.28 -12.76 1.51
N GLN A 358 -10.02 -13.83 1.76
CA GLN A 358 -10.53 -14.71 0.71
C GLN A 358 -11.99 -15.06 0.98
N LYS A 359 -12.82 -15.03 -0.07
CA LYS A 359 -14.18 -15.56 0.01
C LYS A 359 -14.10 -17.09 0.07
N PRO A 360 -14.78 -17.75 1.03
CA PRO A 360 -14.85 -19.20 1.07
C PRO A 360 -15.32 -19.78 -0.27
N LYS A 361 -14.82 -20.96 -0.65
CA LYS A 361 -15.35 -21.69 -1.80
C LYS A 361 -16.74 -22.21 -1.45
N THR A 362 -17.67 -22.20 -2.41
CA THR A 362 -18.98 -22.81 -2.23
C THR A 362 -18.82 -24.33 -2.04
N GLY A 363 -19.30 -24.87 -0.91
CA GLY A 363 -19.30 -26.32 -0.63
C GLY A 363 -18.14 -26.88 0.20
N VAL A 364 -17.46 -26.07 1.03
CA VAL A 364 -16.51 -26.52 2.06
C VAL A 364 -16.96 -26.08 3.44
#